data_AF-A8YW29-F1
#
_entry.id   AF-A8YW29-F1
#
_cell.length_a   1.000
_cell.length_b   1.000
_cell.length_c   1.000
_cell.angle_alpha   90.00
_cell.angle_beta   90.00
_cell.angle_gamma   90.00
#
_symmetry.space_group_name_H-M   'P 1'
#
loop_
_entity.id
_entity.type
_entity.pdbx_description
1 polymer ?
#
loop_
_entity_poly.entity_id
_entity_poly.type
_entity_poly.pdbx_seq_one_letter_code
_entity_poly.pdbx_strand_id
1 'polypeptide(L)'
;MAVAEAHSKHMTVCAHAEGRLGIHYAVVAGVDSVEHGFYVSDDDIELMKQQGTFLSPTLIAGHQIAVYGKGKMTDFSYQKMCQHVDAFYAHVGKVIKAGVKLALGTDAGTFMKPLESTAKELTELVRAGASNYQALHAAGLGSAELLQIDDEYGSLEEGKYADFLVLKDNPLRDVAAVEQADKQVYQHGVRKF
;
A
#
# COMPACT_ATOMS: atom_id res chain seq x y z
N MET A 1 24.28 -4.06 -9.51
CA MET A 1 23.25 -3.10 -9.06
C MET A 1 22.55 -3.70 -7.86
N ALA A 2 22.02 -2.88 -6.92
CA ALA A 2 21.40 -3.38 -5.68
C ALA A 2 20.31 -4.43 -5.94
N VAL A 3 19.46 -4.20 -6.96
CA VAL A 3 18.42 -5.14 -7.40
C VAL A 3 19.01 -6.50 -7.79
N ALA A 4 19.99 -6.51 -8.71
CA ALA A 4 20.62 -7.75 -9.16
C ALA A 4 21.28 -8.55 -8.00
N GLU A 5 21.91 -7.87 -7.04
CA GLU A 5 22.50 -8.54 -5.88
C GLU A 5 21.41 -9.16 -4.99
N ALA A 6 20.36 -8.40 -4.65
CA ALA A 6 19.26 -8.87 -3.82
C ALA A 6 18.51 -10.05 -4.46
N HIS A 7 18.19 -9.95 -5.75
CA HIS A 7 17.53 -11.02 -6.50
C HIS A 7 18.39 -12.28 -6.60
N SER A 8 19.73 -12.16 -6.65
CA SER A 8 20.63 -13.32 -6.57
C SER A 8 20.55 -14.09 -5.24
N LYS A 9 19.95 -13.47 -4.22
CA LYS A 9 19.70 -14.03 -2.89
C LYS A 9 18.23 -14.31 -2.64
N HIS A 10 17.37 -14.26 -3.67
CA HIS A 10 15.93 -14.44 -3.54
C HIS A 10 15.27 -13.44 -2.57
N MET A 11 15.80 -12.22 -2.51
CA MET A 11 15.23 -11.14 -1.71
C MET A 11 14.52 -10.13 -2.61
N THR A 12 13.36 -9.66 -2.19
CA THR A 12 12.66 -8.56 -2.85
C THR A 12 13.28 -7.22 -2.50
N VAL A 13 13.06 -6.22 -3.35
CA VAL A 13 13.59 -4.86 -3.21
C VAL A 13 12.46 -3.85 -3.31
N CYS A 14 12.30 -3.04 -2.27
CA CYS A 14 11.47 -1.85 -2.30
C CYS A 14 12.32 -0.59 -2.52
N ALA A 15 11.72 0.44 -3.12
CA ALA A 15 12.34 1.74 -3.26
C ALA A 15 11.43 2.86 -2.75
N HIS A 16 11.93 3.61 -1.76
CA HIS A 16 11.40 4.93 -1.44
C HIS A 16 11.73 5.89 -2.59
N ALA A 17 10.70 6.31 -3.35
CA ALA A 17 10.86 7.27 -4.42
C ALA A 17 9.59 8.13 -4.60
N GLU A 18 9.72 9.43 -4.35
CA GLU A 18 8.61 10.39 -4.52
C GLU A 18 8.70 11.13 -5.86
N GLY A 19 9.89 11.59 -6.24
CA GLY A 19 10.11 12.39 -7.44
C GLY A 19 10.15 11.57 -8.73
N ARG A 20 9.64 12.15 -9.82
CA ARG A 20 9.46 11.48 -11.13
C ARG A 20 10.69 10.71 -11.62
N LEU A 21 11.87 11.32 -11.64
CA LEU A 21 13.09 10.66 -12.12
C LEU A 21 13.55 9.53 -11.18
N GLY A 22 13.38 9.70 -9.86
CA GLY A 22 13.71 8.66 -8.89
C GLY A 22 12.82 7.43 -9.06
N ILE A 23 11.52 7.65 -9.23
CA ILE A 23 10.54 6.59 -9.54
C ILE A 23 10.94 5.89 -10.84
N HIS A 24 11.17 6.64 -11.92
CA HIS A 24 11.55 6.08 -13.21
C HIS A 24 12.79 5.18 -13.12
N TYR A 25 13.85 5.65 -12.46
CA TYR A 25 15.07 4.85 -12.30
C TYR A 25 14.87 3.63 -11.41
N ALA A 26 14.02 3.70 -10.39
CA ALA A 26 13.68 2.54 -9.58
C ALA A 26 12.94 1.47 -10.40
N VAL A 27 11.92 1.87 -11.17
CA VAL A 27 11.18 0.96 -12.04
C VAL A 27 12.11 0.38 -13.12
N VAL A 28 12.90 1.20 -13.82
CA VAL A 28 13.88 0.72 -14.82
C VAL A 28 14.89 -0.26 -14.21
N ALA A 29 15.29 -0.06 -12.96
CA ALA A 29 16.19 -0.97 -12.25
C ALA A 29 15.55 -2.32 -11.90
N GLY A 30 14.21 -2.44 -11.98
CA GLY A 30 13.46 -3.66 -11.72
C GLY A 30 13.17 -3.92 -10.24
N VAL A 31 12.88 -2.87 -9.46
CA VAL A 31 12.43 -3.05 -8.07
C VAL A 31 11.08 -3.78 -8.02
N ASP A 32 10.85 -4.54 -6.96
CA ASP A 32 9.61 -5.29 -6.75
C ASP A 32 8.48 -4.36 -6.29
N SER A 33 8.79 -3.30 -5.54
CA SER A 33 7.83 -2.25 -5.19
C SER A 33 8.42 -0.84 -5.24
N VAL A 34 7.57 0.11 -5.62
CA VAL A 34 7.78 1.54 -5.39
C VAL A 34 6.90 1.97 -4.22
N GLU A 35 7.53 2.61 -3.23
CA GLU A 35 6.81 3.21 -2.11
C GLU A 35 6.31 4.62 -2.49
N HIS A 36 5.11 4.95 -2.05
CA HIS A 36 4.37 6.18 -2.33
C HIS A 36 3.78 6.28 -3.75
N GLY A 37 4.55 6.77 -4.72
CA GLY A 37 4.03 7.11 -6.07
C GLY A 37 3.59 8.57 -6.26
N PHE A 38 4.22 9.52 -5.54
CA PHE A 38 3.89 10.96 -5.61
C PHE A 38 3.89 11.55 -7.02
N TYR A 39 4.82 11.15 -7.89
CA TYR A 39 4.98 11.70 -9.24
C TYR A 39 5.27 10.62 -10.29
N VAL A 40 4.68 9.44 -10.11
CA VAL A 40 4.74 8.36 -11.10
C VAL A 40 4.14 8.85 -12.43
N SER A 41 4.85 8.59 -13.54
CA SER A 41 4.41 9.00 -14.87
C SER A 41 3.64 7.89 -15.59
N ASP A 42 2.95 8.23 -16.67
CA ASP A 42 2.19 7.25 -17.46
C ASP A 42 3.12 6.20 -18.10
N ASP A 43 4.35 6.59 -18.48
CA ASP A 43 5.38 5.66 -18.98
C ASP A 43 5.83 4.69 -17.88
N ASP A 44 6.00 5.19 -16.65
CA ASP A 44 6.36 4.35 -15.50
C ASP A 44 5.23 3.36 -15.17
N ILE A 45 3.97 3.79 -15.26
CA ILE A 45 2.79 2.93 -15.05
C ILE A 45 2.80 1.76 -16.04
N GLU A 46 3.03 2.03 -17.32
CA GLU A 46 3.09 0.96 -18.32
C GLU A 46 4.28 0.02 -18.09
N LEU A 47 5.43 0.55 -17.69
CA LEU A 47 6.59 -0.28 -17.36
C LEU A 47 6.36 -1.14 -16.11
N MET A 48 5.76 -0.58 -15.05
CA MET A 48 5.38 -1.31 -13.84
C MET A 48 4.45 -2.47 -14.16
N LYS A 49 3.47 -2.28 -15.06
CA LYS A 49 2.60 -3.38 -15.53
C LYS A 49 3.37 -4.46 -16.27
N GLN A 50 4.29 -4.06 -17.15
CA GLN A 50 5.10 -5.00 -17.93
C GLN A 50 6.03 -5.84 -17.03
N GLN A 51 6.58 -5.24 -15.97
CA GLN A 51 7.54 -5.88 -15.08
C GLN A 51 6.89 -6.54 -13.86
N GLY A 52 5.62 -6.25 -13.58
CA GLY A 52 4.94 -6.72 -12.37
C GLY A 52 5.34 -5.95 -11.10
N THR A 53 5.93 -4.76 -11.22
CA THR A 53 6.28 -3.91 -10.08
C THR A 53 5.03 -3.44 -9.35
N PHE A 54 5.03 -3.58 -8.02
CA PHE A 54 3.94 -3.15 -7.16
C PHE A 54 4.04 -1.66 -6.82
N LEU A 55 2.89 -1.05 -6.55
CA LEU A 55 2.82 0.19 -5.78
C LEU A 55 2.37 -0.11 -4.35
N SER A 56 3.11 0.43 -3.39
CA SER A 56 2.77 0.49 -1.96
C SER A 56 2.57 1.97 -1.60
N PRO A 57 1.33 2.48 -1.59
CA PRO A 57 1.11 3.92 -1.74
C PRO A 57 1.16 4.72 -0.44
N THR A 58 0.83 4.18 0.73
CA THR A 58 0.96 4.90 2.02
C THR A 58 0.18 6.22 2.10
N LEU A 59 -0.97 6.33 1.42
CA LEU A 59 -1.78 7.55 1.30
C LEU A 59 -2.15 8.15 2.65
N ILE A 60 -2.40 7.30 3.66
CA ILE A 60 -2.71 7.71 5.03
C ILE A 60 -1.58 8.56 5.64
N ALA A 61 -0.33 8.37 5.20
CA ALA A 61 0.81 9.23 5.56
C ALA A 61 0.57 10.68 5.15
N GLY A 62 0.31 10.88 3.87
CA GLY A 62 0.08 12.21 3.31
C GLY A 62 -1.15 12.86 3.91
N HIS A 63 -2.23 12.08 4.06
CA HIS A 63 -3.47 12.56 4.63
C HIS A 63 -3.30 13.09 6.06
N GLN A 64 -2.68 12.30 6.94
CA GLN A 64 -2.55 12.68 8.34
C GLN A 64 -1.64 13.88 8.54
N ILE A 65 -0.54 13.96 7.79
CA ILE A 65 0.34 15.13 7.83
C ILE A 65 -0.42 16.39 7.39
N ALA A 66 -1.17 16.31 6.29
CA ALA A 66 -1.94 17.44 5.76
C ALA A 66 -3.02 17.92 6.73
N VAL A 67 -3.71 17.00 7.42
CA VAL A 67 -4.81 17.33 8.33
C VAL A 67 -4.33 17.74 9.73
N TYR A 68 -3.34 17.02 10.28
CA TYR A 68 -2.99 17.13 11.70
C TYR A 68 -1.56 17.62 11.97
N GLY A 69 -0.74 17.84 10.93
CA GLY A 69 0.67 18.17 11.08
C GLY A 69 0.96 19.60 11.54
N LYS A 70 0.03 20.54 11.32
CA LYS A 70 0.23 21.97 11.62
C LYS A 70 0.58 22.19 13.09
N GLY A 71 1.72 22.84 13.33
CA GLY A 71 2.21 23.14 14.69
C GLY A 71 2.72 21.93 15.47
N LYS A 72 2.84 20.77 14.83
CA LYS A 72 3.39 19.55 15.47
C LYS A 72 4.59 18.94 14.75
N MET A 73 5.00 19.52 13.63
CA MET A 73 6.23 19.21 12.90
C MET A 73 6.83 20.50 12.34
N THR A 74 7.96 20.41 11.63
CA THR A 74 8.54 21.59 10.97
C THR A 74 7.57 22.17 9.94
N ASP A 75 7.54 23.50 9.82
CA ASP A 75 6.71 24.17 8.81
C ASP A 75 7.08 23.70 7.39
N PHE A 76 8.36 23.44 7.14
CA PHE A 76 8.82 22.90 5.86
C PHE A 76 8.15 21.56 5.53
N SER A 77 8.19 20.58 6.44
CA SER A 77 7.58 19.26 6.22
C SER A 77 6.06 19.34 6.04
N TYR A 78 5.40 20.15 6.86
CA TYR A 78 3.94 20.35 6.77
C TYR A 78 3.54 20.99 5.44
N GLN A 79 4.21 22.10 5.07
CA GLN A 79 3.92 22.81 3.82
C GLN A 79 4.24 21.96 2.59
N LYS A 80 5.36 21.22 2.58
CA LYS A 80 5.70 20.27 1.51
C LYS A 80 4.55 19.30 1.27
N MET A 81 4.03 18.67 2.33
CA MET A 81 2.93 17.72 2.16
C MET A 81 1.63 18.39 1.70
N CYS A 82 1.24 19.51 2.31
CA CYS A 82 0.03 20.23 1.92
C CYS A 82 0.05 20.65 0.45
N GLN A 83 1.21 20.98 -0.10
CA GLN A 83 1.37 21.35 -1.51
C GLN A 83 1.27 20.15 -2.48
N HIS A 84 1.40 18.92 -1.99
CA HIS A 84 1.56 17.74 -2.84
C HIS A 84 0.49 16.66 -2.62
N VAL A 85 -0.29 16.72 -1.53
CA VAL A 85 -1.26 15.68 -1.17
C VAL A 85 -2.31 15.46 -2.27
N ASP A 86 -2.85 16.49 -2.90
CA ASP A 86 -3.87 16.30 -3.95
C ASP A 86 -3.28 15.64 -5.20
N ALA A 87 -2.07 16.05 -5.60
CA ALA A 87 -1.35 15.45 -6.72
C ALA A 87 -0.99 13.98 -6.43
N PHE A 88 -0.65 13.67 -5.19
CA PHE A 88 -0.36 12.32 -4.73
C PHE A 88 -1.55 11.38 -4.93
N TYR A 89 -2.74 11.75 -4.44
CA TYR A 89 -3.97 10.97 -4.65
C TYR A 89 -4.30 10.84 -6.14
N ALA A 90 -4.12 11.90 -6.93
CA ALA A 90 -4.38 11.86 -8.36
C ALA A 90 -3.46 10.88 -9.10
N HIS A 91 -2.17 10.86 -8.78
CA HIS A 91 -1.22 9.94 -9.40
C HIS A 91 -1.44 8.49 -8.97
N VAL A 92 -1.67 8.23 -7.68
CA VAL A 92 -2.04 6.89 -7.20
C VAL A 92 -3.33 6.41 -7.87
N GLY A 93 -4.32 7.29 -8.06
CA GLY A 93 -5.55 6.97 -8.77
C GLY A 93 -5.32 6.57 -10.24
N LYS A 94 -4.35 7.16 -10.93
CA LYS A 94 -3.96 6.72 -12.28
C LYS A 94 -3.38 5.31 -12.28
N VAL A 95 -2.50 5.02 -11.32
CA VAL A 95 -1.86 3.70 -11.15
C VAL A 95 -2.93 2.62 -10.93
N ILE A 96 -3.86 2.88 -10.01
CA ILE A 96 -4.99 1.99 -9.69
C ILE A 96 -5.84 1.75 -10.94
N LYS A 97 -6.21 2.82 -11.65
CA LYS A 97 -7.05 2.74 -12.86
C LYS A 97 -6.37 1.95 -13.99
N ALA A 98 -5.04 2.04 -14.10
CA ALA A 98 -4.26 1.33 -15.10
C ALA A 98 -4.08 -0.17 -14.79
N GLY A 99 -4.43 -0.61 -13.57
CA GLY A 99 -4.33 -2.02 -13.17
C GLY A 99 -2.92 -2.46 -12.79
N VAL A 100 -2.07 -1.52 -12.34
CA VAL A 100 -0.79 -1.88 -11.69
C VAL A 100 -1.07 -2.63 -10.39
N LYS A 101 -0.20 -3.59 -10.05
CA LYS A 101 -0.33 -4.37 -8.81
C LYS A 101 -0.20 -3.48 -7.58
N LEU A 102 -1.00 -3.76 -6.55
CA LEU A 102 -1.02 -2.99 -5.30
C LEU A 102 -0.67 -3.89 -4.13
N ALA A 103 0.13 -3.38 -3.21
CA ALA A 103 0.32 -3.93 -1.87
C ALA A 103 -0.05 -2.88 -0.83
N LEU A 104 -0.53 -3.32 0.34
CA LEU A 104 -0.94 -2.40 1.40
C LEU A 104 0.29 -1.94 2.18
N GLY A 105 0.72 -0.71 1.94
CA GLY A 105 1.70 -0.02 2.76
C GLY A 105 1.08 1.19 3.43
N THR A 106 1.40 1.43 4.70
CA THR A 106 0.86 2.55 5.46
C THR A 106 1.91 3.54 5.91
N ASP A 107 3.19 3.19 5.83
CA ASP A 107 4.30 3.97 6.41
C ASP A 107 4.07 4.27 7.91
N ALA A 108 3.53 3.28 8.65
CA ALA A 108 3.32 3.38 10.10
C ALA A 108 4.65 3.49 10.85
N GLY A 109 4.68 4.31 11.90
CA GLY A 109 5.93 4.76 12.55
C GLY A 109 6.32 6.19 12.16
N THR A 110 5.73 6.76 11.11
CA THR A 110 5.78 8.20 10.84
C THR A 110 4.87 9.00 11.79
N PHE A 111 5.01 10.33 11.73
CA PHE A 111 4.40 11.28 12.65
C PHE A 111 2.88 11.04 12.85
N MET A 112 2.48 10.85 14.12
CA MET A 112 1.11 10.52 14.57
C MET A 112 0.47 9.25 13.97
N LYS A 113 1.26 8.22 13.63
CA LYS A 113 0.72 6.91 13.25
C LYS A 113 0.84 5.87 14.35
N PRO A 114 -0.22 5.67 15.15
CA PRO A 114 -0.40 4.41 15.87
C PRO A 114 -0.56 3.26 14.85
N LEU A 115 0.12 2.13 15.06
CA LEU A 115 0.09 0.93 14.20
C LEU A 115 -1.35 0.43 13.93
N GLU A 116 -2.24 0.73 14.87
CA GLU A 116 -3.66 0.43 14.90
C GLU A 116 -4.45 1.08 13.74
N SER A 117 -3.88 2.06 13.03
CA SER A 117 -4.53 2.76 11.92
C SER A 117 -4.38 2.07 10.56
N THR A 118 -3.81 0.86 10.49
CA THR A 118 -3.50 0.18 9.22
C THR A 118 -4.71 0.05 8.29
N ALA A 119 -5.87 -0.29 8.83
CA ALA A 119 -7.10 -0.44 8.04
C ALA A 119 -7.59 0.85 7.37
N LYS A 120 -7.18 2.04 7.86
CA LYS A 120 -7.56 3.32 7.25
C LYS A 120 -6.95 3.53 5.87
N GLU A 121 -5.81 2.89 5.58
CA GLU A 121 -5.22 2.94 4.24
C GLU A 121 -6.18 2.36 3.19
N LEU A 122 -7.04 1.41 3.57
CA LEU A 122 -8.07 0.88 2.66
C LEU A 122 -9.07 1.97 2.23
N THR A 123 -9.50 2.79 3.19
CA THR A 123 -10.40 3.92 2.94
C THR A 123 -9.70 4.97 2.08
N GLU A 124 -8.41 5.22 2.29
CA GLU A 124 -7.63 6.15 1.46
C GLU A 124 -7.40 5.62 0.04
N LEU A 125 -7.18 4.32 -0.13
CA LEU A 125 -7.12 3.68 -1.46
C LEU A 125 -8.44 3.85 -2.22
N VAL A 126 -9.57 3.64 -1.55
CA VAL A 126 -10.90 3.85 -2.16
C VAL A 126 -11.08 5.33 -2.52
N ARG A 127 -10.67 6.26 -1.65
CA ARG A 127 -10.67 7.69 -1.95
C ARG A 127 -9.79 8.07 -3.13
N ALA A 128 -8.67 7.38 -3.34
CA ALA A 128 -7.81 7.55 -4.51
C ALA A 128 -8.38 6.89 -5.79
N GLY A 129 -9.46 6.12 -5.69
CA GLY A 129 -10.17 5.54 -6.84
C GLY A 129 -10.13 4.02 -6.93
N ALA A 130 -9.65 3.31 -5.92
CA ALA A 130 -9.79 1.86 -5.85
C ALA A 130 -11.24 1.45 -5.60
N SER A 131 -11.65 0.32 -6.18
CA SER A 131 -12.81 -0.40 -5.66
C SER A 131 -12.50 -0.99 -4.29
N ASN A 132 -13.53 -1.23 -3.47
CA ASN A 132 -13.39 -1.93 -2.20
C ASN A 132 -12.66 -3.28 -2.36
N TYR A 133 -12.93 -4.00 -3.46
CA TYR A 133 -12.23 -5.25 -3.77
C TYR A 133 -10.74 -5.04 -4.02
N GLN A 134 -10.35 -4.04 -4.82
CA GLN A 134 -8.93 -3.74 -5.06
C GLN A 134 -8.19 -3.37 -3.77
N ALA A 135 -8.82 -2.59 -2.89
CA ALA A 135 -8.23 -2.26 -1.59
C ALA A 135 -8.03 -3.50 -0.71
N LEU A 136 -9.03 -4.38 -0.61
CA LEU A 136 -8.93 -5.64 0.15
C LEU A 136 -7.92 -6.60 -0.48
N HIS A 137 -7.87 -6.68 -1.81
CA HIS A 137 -6.90 -7.49 -2.53
C HIS A 137 -5.48 -7.02 -2.24
N ALA A 138 -5.21 -5.72 -2.24
CA ALA A 138 -3.91 -5.16 -1.89
C ALA A 138 -3.46 -5.57 -0.48
N ALA A 139 -4.39 -5.61 0.47
CA ALA A 139 -4.12 -5.98 1.87
C ALA A 139 -3.94 -7.48 2.11
N GLY A 140 -4.58 -8.32 1.31
CA GLY A 140 -4.44 -9.78 1.36
C GLY A 140 -3.43 -10.27 0.32
N LEU A 141 -3.96 -10.89 -0.73
CA LEU A 141 -3.18 -11.56 -1.78
C LEU A 141 -2.10 -10.67 -2.41
N GLY A 142 -2.38 -9.39 -2.69
CA GLY A 142 -1.39 -8.48 -3.28
C GLY A 142 -0.15 -8.28 -2.41
N SER A 143 -0.32 -8.19 -1.09
CA SER A 143 0.82 -8.11 -0.16
C SER A 143 1.56 -9.45 -0.04
N ALA A 144 0.84 -10.58 -0.09
CA ALA A 144 1.45 -11.90 -0.08
C ALA A 144 2.29 -12.17 -1.34
N GLU A 145 1.79 -11.77 -2.52
CA GLU A 145 2.50 -11.86 -3.80
C GLU A 145 3.78 -11.01 -3.79
N LEU A 146 3.70 -9.76 -3.30
CA LEU A 146 4.89 -8.88 -3.19
C LEU A 146 5.94 -9.48 -2.25
N LEU A 147 5.51 -10.13 -1.17
CA LEU A 147 6.40 -10.77 -0.21
C LEU A 147 6.87 -12.17 -0.64
N GLN A 148 6.36 -12.69 -1.76
CA GLN A 148 6.65 -14.04 -2.28
C GLN A 148 6.30 -15.14 -1.27
N ILE A 149 5.14 -15.00 -0.62
CA ILE A 149 4.60 -15.96 0.37
C ILE A 149 3.16 -16.36 0.05
N ASP A 150 2.68 -16.07 -1.16
CA ASP A 150 1.30 -16.31 -1.60
C ASP A 150 0.95 -17.81 -1.74
N ASP A 151 1.93 -18.70 -1.78
CA ASP A 151 1.71 -20.15 -1.66
C ASP A 151 1.13 -20.53 -0.27
N GLU A 152 1.41 -19.75 0.77
CA GLU A 152 1.04 -20.04 2.16
C GLU A 152 0.04 -19.03 2.75
N TYR A 153 -0.02 -17.80 2.23
CA TYR A 153 -0.80 -16.68 2.78
C TYR A 153 -1.63 -15.95 1.72
N GLY A 154 -2.44 -14.97 2.16
CA GLY A 154 -3.09 -13.99 1.29
C GLY A 154 -4.46 -14.38 0.74
N SER A 155 -4.84 -15.66 0.77
CA SER A 155 -6.18 -16.12 0.40
C SER A 155 -6.70 -17.26 1.28
N LEU A 156 -8.02 -17.45 1.27
CA LEU A 156 -8.70 -18.53 1.98
C LEU A 156 -8.86 -19.75 1.04
N GLU A 157 -7.80 -20.55 0.96
CA GLU A 157 -7.71 -21.74 0.11
C GLU A 157 -7.21 -22.94 0.92
N GLU A 158 -7.56 -24.15 0.48
CA GLU A 158 -7.06 -25.37 1.11
C GLU A 158 -5.53 -25.44 1.03
N GLY A 159 -4.89 -25.73 2.17
CA GLY A 159 -3.43 -25.83 2.29
C GLY A 159 -2.72 -24.57 2.79
N LYS A 160 -3.37 -23.39 2.75
CA LYS A 160 -2.82 -22.13 3.26
C LYS A 160 -3.02 -21.96 4.77
N TYR A 161 -2.27 -21.05 5.39
CA TYR A 161 -2.46 -20.70 6.79
C TYR A 161 -3.85 -20.10 7.04
N ALA A 162 -4.47 -20.52 8.14
CA ALA A 162 -5.78 -20.05 8.57
C ALA A 162 -5.70 -18.67 9.26
N ASP A 163 -5.29 -17.66 8.48
CA ASP A 163 -5.14 -16.27 8.87
C ASP A 163 -6.25 -15.43 8.22
N PHE A 164 -7.23 -15.01 9.01
CA PHE A 164 -8.39 -14.29 8.47
C PHE A 164 -9.10 -13.41 9.50
N LEU A 165 -9.92 -12.51 8.97
CA LEU A 165 -10.83 -11.68 9.75
C LEU A 165 -12.26 -12.20 9.58
N VAL A 166 -13.00 -12.26 10.68
CA VAL A 166 -14.46 -12.40 10.64
C VAL A 166 -15.07 -11.04 10.90
N LEU A 167 -15.86 -10.56 9.94
CA LEU A 167 -16.50 -9.27 10.01
C LEU A 167 -18.01 -9.39 10.09
N LYS A 168 -18.64 -8.52 10.90
CA LYS A 168 -20.09 -8.38 10.95
C LYS A 168 -20.62 -7.68 9.70
N ASP A 169 -19.98 -6.57 9.31
CA ASP A 169 -20.38 -5.79 8.14
C ASP A 169 -19.60 -6.22 6.88
N ASN A 170 -20.21 -6.01 5.71
CA ASN A 170 -19.65 -6.49 4.43
C ASN A 170 -18.62 -5.48 3.86
N PRO A 171 -17.31 -5.83 3.82
CA PRO A 171 -16.26 -4.91 3.38
C PRO A 171 -16.27 -4.64 1.87
N LEU A 172 -16.98 -5.44 1.06
CA LEU A 172 -17.18 -5.17 -0.36
C LEU A 172 -18.22 -4.07 -0.60
N ARG A 173 -19.10 -3.81 0.38
CA ARG A 173 -20.05 -2.68 0.32
C ARG A 173 -19.42 -1.41 0.86
N ASP A 174 -18.69 -1.51 1.96
CA ASP A 174 -17.96 -0.41 2.58
C ASP A 174 -16.67 -0.94 3.21
N VAL A 175 -15.51 -0.54 2.67
CA VAL A 175 -14.21 -1.04 3.13
C VAL A 175 -13.90 -0.63 4.58
N ALA A 176 -14.54 0.42 5.10
CA ALA A 176 -14.40 0.84 6.49
C ALA A 176 -14.91 -0.22 7.49
N ALA A 177 -15.68 -1.23 7.04
CA ALA A 177 -16.08 -2.38 7.87
C ALA A 177 -14.89 -3.13 8.50
N VAL A 178 -13.70 -3.07 7.90
CA VAL A 178 -12.47 -3.66 8.47
C VAL A 178 -12.05 -2.96 9.78
N GLU A 179 -12.42 -1.70 9.96
CA GLU A 179 -12.10 -0.90 11.15
C GLU A 179 -12.99 -1.23 12.35
N GLN A 180 -14.07 -2.00 12.18
CA GLN A 180 -15.01 -2.28 13.28
C GLN A 180 -14.33 -2.90 14.50
N ALA A 181 -14.85 -2.56 15.69
CA ALA A 181 -14.24 -2.92 16.97
C ALA A 181 -14.48 -4.39 17.36
N ASP A 182 -15.55 -5.01 16.86
CA ASP A 182 -15.97 -6.38 17.17
C ASP A 182 -15.49 -7.42 16.15
N LYS A 183 -14.55 -7.05 15.25
CA LYS A 183 -13.91 -8.01 14.34
C LYS A 183 -13.22 -9.11 15.13
N GLN A 184 -13.30 -10.34 14.61
CA GLN A 184 -12.52 -11.45 15.14
C GLN A 184 -11.28 -11.63 14.29
N VAL A 185 -10.15 -11.90 14.93
CA VAL A 185 -8.87 -12.08 14.25
C VAL A 185 -8.40 -13.50 14.50
N TYR A 186 -8.20 -14.25 13.44
CA TYR A 186 -7.64 -15.59 13.48
C TYR A 186 -6.23 -15.56 12.90
N GLN A 187 -5.29 -16.18 13.61
CA GLN A 187 -3.93 -16.42 13.15
C GLN A 187 -3.60 -17.88 13.42
N HIS A 188 -3.17 -18.59 12.38
CA HIS A 188 -2.92 -20.03 12.37
C HIS A 188 -4.10 -20.84 12.91
N GLY A 189 -5.33 -20.42 12.59
CA GLY A 189 -6.57 -21.05 13.03
C GLY A 189 -6.96 -20.76 14.49
N VAL A 190 -6.17 -19.96 15.22
CA VAL A 190 -6.43 -19.60 16.61
C VAL A 190 -6.94 -18.17 16.69
N ARG A 191 -8.06 -17.97 17.38
CA ARG A 191 -8.60 -16.63 17.65
C ARG A 191 -7.68 -15.86 18.60
N LYS A 192 -7.23 -14.68 18.18
CA LYS A 192 -6.37 -13.78 18.95
C LYS A 192 -7.15 -12.63 19.61
N PHE A 193 -8.17 -12.14 18.91
CA PHE A 193 -9.06 -11.05 19.33
C PHE A 193 -10.52 -11.43 18.97
#